data_AF-A0A423SWT7-F1
#
_entry.id   AF-A0A423SWT7-F1
#
_cell.length_a   1.000
_cell.length_b   1.000
_cell.length_c   1.000
_cell.angle_alpha   90.00
_cell.angle_beta   90.00
_cell.angle_gamma   90.00
#
_symmetry.space_group_name_H-M   'P 1'
#
loop_
_entity.id
_entity.type
_entity.pdbx_description
1 polymer ?
#
loop_
_entity_poly.entity_id
_entity_poly.type
_entity_poly.pdbx_seq_one_letter_code
_entity_poly.pdbx_strand_id
1 'polypeptide(L)'
;MVQTLRNPADIAFDLVTVKRTGCSGVGEWYSEHSWFPGYSWKVCVCPRCKAHLGWIFEPIENTKPSQYLASSKGFYGLILEKLISEDFSDSLLIGLPKRQRY
;
A
#
# COMPACT_ATOMS: atom_id res chain seq x y z
N MET A 1 -5.83 0.36 -11.08
CA MET A 1 -5.41 -0.96 -11.55
C MET A 1 -4.77 -1.70 -10.38
N VAL A 2 -5.12 -2.97 -10.19
CA VAL A 2 -4.54 -3.86 -9.15
C VAL A 2 -3.44 -4.70 -9.80
N GLN A 3 -2.33 -4.93 -9.09
CA GLN A 3 -1.22 -5.79 -9.54
C GLN A 3 -0.74 -6.68 -8.40
N THR A 4 -0.49 -7.95 -8.66
CA THR A 4 0.08 -8.88 -7.67
C THR A 4 1.62 -8.87 -7.77
N LEU A 5 2.30 -8.43 -6.70
CA LEU A 5 3.76 -8.31 -6.66
C LEU A 5 4.33 -9.11 -5.48
N ARG A 6 5.50 -9.74 -5.67
CA ARG A 6 6.16 -10.58 -4.66
C ARG A 6 7.38 -9.88 -4.10
N ASN A 7 7.54 -9.87 -2.79
CA ASN A 7 8.76 -9.39 -2.15
C ASN A 7 9.88 -10.46 -2.21
N PRO A 8 11.12 -10.15 -1.78
CA PRO A 8 12.22 -11.12 -1.78
C PRO A 8 12.01 -12.36 -0.90
N ALA A 9 11.08 -12.30 0.05
CA ALA A 9 10.69 -13.44 0.89
C ALA A 9 9.56 -14.29 0.27
N ASP A 10 9.28 -14.08 -1.03
CA ASP A 10 8.23 -14.75 -1.80
C ASP A 10 6.79 -14.53 -1.28
N ILE A 11 6.57 -13.44 -0.53
CA ILE A 11 5.25 -13.03 -0.07
C ILE A 11 4.60 -12.16 -1.15
N ALA A 12 3.43 -12.58 -1.64
CA ALA A 12 2.65 -11.86 -2.64
C ALA A 12 1.75 -10.80 -1.99
N PHE A 13 1.62 -9.65 -2.67
CA PHE A 13 0.74 -8.56 -2.29
C PHE A 13 -0.07 -8.08 -3.49
N ASP A 14 -1.39 -7.98 -3.33
CA ASP A 14 -2.23 -7.28 -4.29
C ASP A 14 -2.20 -5.78 -4.01
N LEU A 15 -1.64 -5.04 -4.96
CA LEU A 15 -1.33 -3.63 -4.81
C LEU A 15 -2.17 -2.76 -5.72
N VAL A 16 -2.71 -1.69 -5.14
CA VAL A 16 -3.30 -0.57 -5.88
C VAL A 16 -2.33 0.60 -5.87
N THR A 17 -1.96 1.07 -7.06
CA THR A 17 -1.14 2.27 -7.20
C THR A 17 -2.00 3.53 -7.22
N VAL A 18 -1.71 4.50 -6.34
CA VAL A 18 -2.44 5.77 -6.24
C VAL A 18 -1.47 6.96 -6.19
N LYS A 19 -1.93 8.14 -6.60
CA LYS A 19 -1.15 9.38 -6.54
C LYS A 19 -1.25 10.11 -5.20
N ARG A 20 -2.31 9.88 -4.43
CA ARG A 20 -2.55 10.51 -3.14
C ARG A 20 -3.16 9.50 -2.18
N THR A 21 -2.80 9.60 -0.91
CA THR A 21 -3.31 8.78 0.19
C THR A 21 -3.05 9.48 1.52
N GLY A 22 -3.69 9.01 2.58
CA GLY A 22 -3.47 9.48 3.95
C GLY A 22 -2.38 8.73 4.71
N CYS A 23 -1.67 7.78 4.07
CA CYS A 23 -0.55 7.09 4.72
C CYS A 23 0.71 7.96 4.73
N SER A 24 1.59 7.72 5.71
CA SER A 24 2.84 8.47 5.89
C SER A 24 4.05 7.52 5.88
N GLY A 25 5.11 7.93 5.19
CA GLY A 25 6.34 7.19 5.04
C GLY A 25 7.16 7.18 6.33
N VAL A 26 7.71 6.02 6.68
CA VAL A 26 8.57 5.83 7.85
C VAL A 26 9.90 5.18 7.46
N GLY A 27 10.95 5.49 8.22
CA GLY A 27 12.30 4.97 7.97
C GLY A 27 13.05 5.68 6.85
N GLU A 28 14.08 5.01 6.34
CA GLU A 28 14.93 5.45 5.24
C GLU A 28 14.44 4.94 3.88
N TRP A 29 14.97 5.50 2.79
CA TRP A 29 14.62 5.11 1.42
C TRP A 29 15.43 3.88 1.02
N TYR A 30 14.77 2.88 0.43
CA TYR A 30 15.40 1.69 -0.12
C TYR A 30 15.21 1.65 -1.64
N SER A 31 16.29 1.50 -2.40
CA SER A 31 16.22 1.26 -3.85
C SER A 31 16.26 -0.23 -4.19
N GLU A 32 16.83 -1.04 -3.31
CA GLU A 32 16.91 -2.49 -3.46
C GLU A 32 15.52 -3.11 -3.43
N HIS A 33 15.33 -4.16 -4.24
CA HIS A 33 14.07 -4.92 -4.32
C HIS A 33 12.82 -4.08 -4.63
N SER A 34 13.00 -2.89 -5.21
CA SER A 34 11.89 -2.10 -5.73
C SER A 34 11.18 -2.85 -6.85
N TRP A 35 9.86 -2.96 -6.78
CA TRP A 35 9.06 -3.49 -7.88
C TRP A 35 9.00 -2.55 -9.10
N PHE A 36 9.40 -1.28 -8.92
CA PHE A 36 9.34 -0.25 -9.95
C PHE A 36 10.75 0.25 -10.25
N PRO A 37 11.34 -0.16 -11.40
CA PRO A 37 12.67 0.28 -11.78
C PRO A 37 12.81 1.81 -11.78
N GLY A 38 13.90 2.32 -11.20
CA GLY A 38 14.16 3.76 -11.06
C GLY A 38 13.50 4.44 -9.86
N TYR A 39 12.75 3.70 -9.05
CA TYR A 39 12.10 4.21 -7.84
C TYR A 39 12.70 3.60 -6.57
N SER A 40 12.91 4.44 -5.56
CA SER A 40 13.10 4.01 -4.18
C SER A 40 11.76 3.90 -3.48
N TRP A 41 11.71 3.11 -2.42
CA TRP A 41 10.53 2.90 -1.61
C TRP A 41 10.77 3.15 -0.11
N LYS A 42 9.69 3.47 0.60
CA LYS A 42 9.59 3.45 2.07
C LYS A 42 8.32 2.76 2.49
N VAL A 43 8.34 2.17 3.68
CA VAL A 43 7.11 1.66 4.32
C VAL A 43 6.16 2.83 4.56
N CYS A 44 4.90 2.66 4.19
CA CYS A 44 3.82 3.62 4.41
C CYS A 44 2.85 3.08 5.46
N VAL A 45 2.62 3.87 6.52
CA VAL A 45 1.77 3.47 7.64
C VAL A 45 0.61 4.44 7.84
N CYS A 46 -0.46 3.95 8.48
CA CYS A 46 -1.51 4.82 8.99
C CYS A 46 -0.93 5.78 10.05
N PRO A 47 -1.08 7.11 9.93
CA PRO A 47 -0.57 8.05 10.92
C PRO A 47 -1.17 7.85 12.32
N ARG A 48 -2.40 7.32 12.39
CA ARG A 48 -3.16 7.10 13.64
C ARG A 48 -2.80 5.79 14.34
N CYS A 49 -3.00 4.64 13.69
CA CYS A 49 -2.82 3.32 14.31
C CYS A 49 -1.47 2.66 13.99
N LYS A 50 -0.64 3.28 13.16
CA LYS A 50 0.68 2.77 12.70
C LYS A 50 0.61 1.44 11.94
N ALA A 51 -0.58 0.96 11.58
CA ALA A 51 -0.73 -0.20 10.72
C ALA A 51 -0.03 0.03 9.38
N HIS A 52 0.68 -0.99 8.90
CA HIS A 52 1.29 -1.00 7.58
C HIS A 52 0.20 -1.06 6.50
N LEU A 53 0.17 -0.04 5.62
CA LEU A 53 -0.81 0.08 4.55
C LEU A 53 -0.21 -0.19 3.16
N GLY A 54 1.12 -0.20 3.05
CA GLY A 54 1.84 -0.43 1.81
C GLY A 54 3.11 0.42 1.77
N TRP A 55 3.44 0.98 0.61
CA TRP A 55 4.71 1.64 0.37
C TRP A 55 4.56 2.97 -0.38
N ILE A 56 5.45 3.92 -0.11
CA ILE A 56 5.65 5.13 -0.90
C ILE A 56 6.75 4.85 -1.91
N PHE A 57 6.56 5.25 -3.16
CA PHE A 57 7.56 5.18 -4.23
C PHE A 57 7.92 6.59 -4.71
N GLU A 58 9.22 6.88 -4.82
CA GLU A 58 9.76 8.14 -5.32
C GLU A 58 10.93 7.86 -6.26
N PRO A 59 11.09 8.59 -7.39
CA PRO A 59 12.28 8.43 -8.23
C PRO A 59 13.54 8.63 -7.40
N ILE A 60 14.56 7.79 -7.63
CA ILE A 60 15.79 7.77 -6.82
C ILE A 60 16.41 9.18 -6.72
N GLU A 61 16.48 9.90 -7.85
CA GLU A 61 17.02 11.26 -7.96
C GLU A 61 16.22 12.33 -7.19
N ASN A 62 14.98 12.02 -6.81
CA ASN A 62 14.05 12.93 -6.14
C ASN A 62 13.87 12.62 -4.66
N THR A 63 14.48 11.55 -4.15
CA THR A 63 14.38 11.15 -2.75
C THR A 63 15.01 12.19 -1.81
N LYS A 64 14.28 12.57 -0.76
CA LYS A 64 14.81 13.39 0.33
C LYS A 64 14.72 12.64 1.67
N PRO A 65 15.73 12.69 2.55
CA PRO A 65 15.71 11.92 3.81
C PRO A 65 14.47 12.19 4.67
N SER A 66 14.08 13.47 4.83
CA SER A 66 12.95 13.93 5.63
C SER A 66 11.58 13.85 4.93
N GLN A 67 11.52 13.25 3.74
CA GLN A 67 10.29 13.11 2.99
C GLN A 67 9.47 11.93 3.50
N TYR A 68 8.22 12.22 3.86
CA TYR A 68 7.22 11.26 4.36
C TYR A 68 5.99 11.15 3.46
N LEU A 69 5.93 11.93 2.36
CA LEU A 69 4.89 11.86 1.32
C LEU A 69 5.54 11.80 -0.05
N ALA A 70 4.94 11.08 -0.99
CA ALA A 70 5.35 11.12 -2.40
C ALA A 70 5.23 12.54 -2.98
N SER A 71 6.19 12.92 -3.82
CA SER A 71 6.12 14.12 -4.66
C SER A 71 5.12 13.93 -5.81
N SER A 72 4.99 14.93 -6.68
CA SER A 72 4.21 14.80 -7.93
C SER A 72 4.73 13.70 -8.85
N LYS A 73 6.04 13.41 -8.79
CA LYS A 73 6.69 12.34 -9.56
C LYS A 73 6.57 10.96 -8.89
N GLY A 74 6.35 10.94 -7.58
CA GLY A 74 6.11 9.72 -6.81
C GLY A 74 4.68 9.21 -6.89
N PHE A 75 4.44 8.11 -6.19
CA PHE A 75 3.13 7.48 -6.00
C PHE A 75 3.18 6.55 -4.79
N TYR A 76 2.06 5.89 -4.50
CA TYR A 76 1.92 4.94 -3.39
C TYR A 76 1.43 3.60 -3.94
N GLY A 77 1.97 2.50 -3.43
CA GLY A 77 1.41 1.16 -3.61
C GLY A 77 0.75 0.71 -2.31
N LEU A 78 -0.58 0.61 -2.30
CA LEU A 78 -1.34 0.23 -1.11
C LEU A 78 -1.83 -1.21 -1.21
N ILE A 79 -1.73 -1.95 -0.11
CA ILE A 79 -2.16 -3.35 -0.05
C ILE A 79 -3.69 -3.39 -0.05
N LEU A 80 -4.28 -4.03 -1.06
CA LEU A 80 -5.72 -4.04 -1.31
C LEU A 80 -6.52 -4.53 -0.09
N GLU A 81 -6.08 -5.62 0.54
CA GLU A 81 -6.70 -6.18 1.75
C GLU A 81 -6.75 -5.21 2.93
N LYS A 82 -5.85 -4.21 2.97
CA LYS A 82 -5.82 -3.18 4.02
C LYS A 82 -6.72 -1.98 3.72
N LEU A 83 -7.23 -1.88 2.49
CA LEU A 83 -8.14 -0.81 2.06
C LEU A 83 -9.61 -1.19 2.22
N ILE A 84 -9.88 -2.49 2.23
CA ILE A 84 -11.20 -3.07 2.44
C ILE A 84 -11.43 -3.11 3.95
N SER A 85 -11.89 -1.98 4.52
CA SER A 85 -12.36 -1.94 5.92
C SER A 85 -13.65 -2.74 6.09
N GLU A 86 -14.08 -2.97 7.33
CA GLU A 86 -15.32 -3.69 7.68
C GLU A 86 -16.56 -3.21 6.89
N ASP A 87 -16.60 -1.97 6.40
CA ASP A 87 -17.67 -1.44 5.51
C ASP A 87 -17.83 -2.19 4.18
N PHE A 88 -16.76 -2.80 3.66
CA PHE A 88 -16.83 -3.62 2.45
C PHE A 88 -17.17 -5.09 2.75
N SER A 89 -17.06 -5.51 4.02
CA SER A 89 -17.52 -6.85 4.41
C SER A 89 -19.05 -6.93 4.35
N ASP A 90 -19.77 -5.87 4.70
CA ASP A 90 -21.24 -5.85 4.61
C ASP A 90 -21.74 -5.90 3.17
N SER A 91 -21.04 -5.27 2.23
CA SER A 91 -21.44 -5.25 0.81
C SER A 91 -21.09 -6.54 0.05
N LEU A 92 -20.12 -7.32 0.52
CA LEU A 92 -19.82 -8.67 -0.02
C LEU A 92 -20.64 -9.79 0.66
N LEU A 93 -21.20 -9.54 1.85
CA LEU A 93 -22.10 -10.48 2.55
C LEU A 93 -23.57 -10.39 2.10
N ILE A 94 -23.97 -9.39 1.30
CA ILE A 94 -25.33 -9.31 0.73
C ILE A 94 -25.60 -10.42 -0.31
N GLY A 95 -24.56 -11.11 -0.80
CA GLY A 95 -24.70 -12.19 -1.78
C GLY A 95 -24.86 -13.61 -1.23
N LEU A 96 -24.69 -13.84 0.08
CA LEU A 96 -24.84 -15.19 0.66
C LEU A 96 -26.10 -15.24 1.53
N PRO A 97 -27.06 -16.14 1.25
CA PRO A 97 -28.22 -16.29 2.09
C PRO A 97 -27.76 -16.67 3.50
N LYS A 98 -28.12 -15.85 4.49
CA LYS A 98 -27.91 -16.16 5.91
C LYS A 98 -28.58 -17.50 6.16
N ARG A 99 -27.79 -18.54 6.41
CA ARG A 99 -28.28 -19.87 6.77
C ARG A 99 -28.96 -19.74 8.13
N GLN A 100 -30.28 -19.58 8.13
CA GLN A 100 -31.11 -19.60 9.34
C GLN A 100 -30.92 -20.98 9.98
N ARG A 101 -30.23 -21.05 11.12
CA ARG A 101 -30.25 -22.24 11.95
C ARG A 101 -31.54 -22.20 12.77
N TYR A 102 -32.38 -23.21 12.56
CA TYR A 102 -33.43 -23.63 13.49
C TYR A 102 -32.78 -24.21 14.75
#